data_AF-A0A0B1TGV8-F1
#
_entry.id   AF-A0A0B1TGV8-F1
#
_cell.length_a   1.000
_cell.length_b   1.000
_cell.length_c   1.000
_cell.angle_alpha   90.00
_cell.angle_beta   90.00
_cell.angle_gamma   90.00
#
_symmetry.space_group_name_H-M   'P 1'
#
loop_
_entity.id
_entity.type
_entity.pdbx_description
1 polymer ?
#
loop_
_entity_poly.entity_id
_entity_poly.type
_entity_poly.pdbx_seq_one_letter_code
_entity_poly.pdbx_strand_id
1 'polypeptide(L)'
;MLLLVALTAGFIRTSVALTCYEHDSEGNMQEVKNDQWTYCVLIPETEKSEAKLFGIGPGEETLTGYDHTFQQSDNLYKVLTVCIYEKYELGKISPRFGRSEFLFRCVCNYDRCNSHQTFQGYLRSVQRDNEP
;
A
#
# COMPACT_ATOMS: atom_id res chain seq x y z
N MET A 1 -7.66 48.47 14.67
CA MET A 1 -7.04 47.12 14.68
C MET A 1 -8.07 46.12 14.18
N LEU A 2 -8.25 46.01 12.87
CA LEU A 2 -9.30 45.18 12.25
C LEU A 2 -8.78 44.69 10.89
N LEU A 3 -7.62 44.06 10.91
CA LEU A 3 -6.90 43.62 9.71
C LEU A 3 -6.01 42.43 10.07
N LEU A 4 -6.59 41.34 10.58
CA LEU A 4 -5.84 40.14 10.97
C LEU A 4 -6.71 38.87 11.11
N VAL A 5 -7.77 38.73 10.30
CA VAL A 5 -8.59 37.48 10.28
C VAL A 5 -8.64 36.83 8.89
N ALA A 6 -8.00 37.41 7.87
CA ALA A 6 -8.12 36.94 6.48
C ALA A 6 -7.03 35.96 6.00
N LEU A 7 -6.12 35.48 6.87
CA LEU A 7 -4.91 34.75 6.44
C LEU A 7 -4.69 33.39 7.12
N THR A 8 -5.71 32.81 7.76
CA THR A 8 -5.64 31.44 8.33
C THR A 8 -6.47 30.41 7.57
N ALA A 9 -6.87 30.67 6.32
CA ALA A 9 -7.31 29.63 5.39
C ALA A 9 -6.11 28.87 4.78
N GLY A 10 -5.06 28.67 5.59
CA GLY A 10 -3.85 27.97 5.22
C GLY A 10 -4.14 26.47 5.11
N PHE A 11 -4.12 25.97 3.88
CA PHE A 11 -3.82 24.59 3.53
C PHE A 11 -4.50 23.53 4.41
N ILE A 12 -5.82 23.40 4.31
CA ILE A 12 -6.43 22.09 4.53
C ILE A 12 -5.89 21.23 3.39
N ARG A 13 -4.79 20.50 3.63
CA ARG A 13 -4.40 19.37 2.78
C ARG A 13 -5.55 18.40 2.90
N THR A 14 -6.48 18.43 1.95
CA THR A 14 -7.43 17.35 1.78
C THR A 14 -6.58 16.14 1.42
N SER A 15 -6.24 15.32 2.42
CA SER A 15 -5.67 14.00 2.16
C SER A 15 -6.69 13.32 1.26
N VAL A 16 -6.30 13.03 0.03
CA VAL A 16 -7.16 12.26 -0.87
C VAL A 16 -7.19 10.87 -0.28
N ALA A 17 -8.29 10.56 0.40
CA ALA A 17 -8.42 9.29 1.07
C ALA A 17 -8.36 8.16 0.05
N LEU A 18 -7.37 7.28 0.25
CA LEU A 18 -7.09 6.15 -0.61
C LEU A 18 -8.10 5.04 -0.33
N THR A 19 -8.62 4.45 -1.40
CA THR A 19 -9.50 3.28 -1.32
C THR A 19 -8.72 2.03 -1.66
N CYS A 20 -8.68 1.04 -0.77
CA CYS A 20 -8.00 -0.24 -0.97
C CYS A 20 -8.98 -1.40 -0.76
N TYR A 21 -8.65 -2.58 -1.28
CA TYR A 21 -9.33 -3.81 -0.88
C TYR A 21 -8.72 -4.39 0.40
N GLU A 22 -9.60 -4.89 1.28
CA GLU A 22 -9.29 -5.61 2.51
C GLU A 22 -10.14 -6.86 2.64
N HIS A 23 -9.67 -7.85 3.40
CA HIS A 23 -10.50 -8.96 3.86
C HIS A 23 -11.17 -8.60 5.19
N ASP A 24 -12.49 -8.76 5.27
CA ASP A 24 -13.23 -8.64 6.53
C ASP A 24 -12.96 -9.82 7.48
N SER A 25 -13.60 -9.83 8.65
CA SER A 25 -13.45 -10.90 9.64
C SER A 25 -13.97 -12.27 9.16
N GLU A 26 -14.78 -12.30 8.11
CA GLU A 26 -15.33 -13.51 7.50
C GLU A 26 -14.51 -13.96 6.27
N GLY A 27 -13.49 -13.19 5.88
CA GLY A 27 -12.64 -13.45 4.73
C GLY A 27 -13.18 -12.88 3.41
N ASN A 28 -14.27 -12.12 3.42
CA ASN A 28 -14.79 -11.50 2.21
C ASN A 28 -13.99 -10.25 1.85
N MET A 29 -13.77 -10.03 0.56
CA MET A 29 -13.10 -8.83 0.08
C MET A 29 -14.06 -7.64 0.08
N GLN A 30 -13.62 -6.51 0.64
CA GLN A 30 -14.39 -5.26 0.71
C GLN A 30 -13.52 -4.06 0.34
N GLU A 31 -14.15 -3.01 -0.20
CA GLU A 31 -13.50 -1.72 -0.42
C GLU A 31 -13.50 -0.91 0.88
N VAL A 32 -12.32 -0.49 1.32
CA VAL A 32 -12.13 0.32 2.52
C VAL A 32 -11.44 1.62 2.13
N LYS A 33 -11.98 2.73 2.59
CA LYS A 33 -11.44 4.07 2.33
C LYS A 33 -10.88 4.67 3.61
N ASN A 34 -9.62 5.09 3.58
CA ASN A 34 -8.93 5.66 4.74
C ASN A 34 -8.05 6.84 4.29
N ASP A 35 -8.14 7.95 5.02
CA ASP A 35 -7.39 9.18 4.72
C ASP A 35 -5.94 9.17 5.24
N GLN A 36 -5.58 8.18 6.05
CA GLN A 36 -4.23 7.98 6.57
C GLN A 36 -3.39 7.04 5.69
N TRP A 37 -3.99 6.35 4.72
CA TRP A 37 -3.27 5.42 3.87
C TRP A 37 -2.61 6.11 2.68
N THR A 38 -1.39 5.67 2.38
CA THR A 38 -0.61 6.10 1.23
C THR A 38 -0.51 5.02 0.16
N TYR A 39 -0.61 3.75 0.57
CA TYR A 39 -0.47 2.61 -0.33
C TYR A 39 -1.52 1.54 -0.08
N CYS A 40 -1.93 0.85 -1.14
CA CYS A 40 -2.57 -0.45 -1.03
C CYS A 40 -1.52 -1.55 -1.20
N VAL A 41 -1.70 -2.63 -0.46
CA VAL A 41 -0.80 -3.78 -0.38
C VAL A 41 -1.48 -5.01 -0.97
N LEU A 42 -0.66 -5.81 -1.65
CA LEU A 42 -0.95 -7.19 -2.05
C LEU A 42 0.16 -8.10 -1.54
N ILE A 43 -0.20 -9.08 -0.73
CA ILE A 43 0.56 -10.32 -0.58
C ILE A 43 -0.19 -11.36 -1.41
N PRO A 44 0.37 -11.82 -2.55
CA PRO A 44 -0.37 -12.68 -3.46
C PRO A 44 -0.62 -14.06 -2.85
N GLU A 45 -1.72 -14.68 -3.27
CA GLU A 45 -2.01 -16.06 -2.93
C GLU A 45 -0.90 -16.99 -3.43
N THR A 46 -0.68 -18.07 -2.69
CA THR A 46 0.24 -19.15 -3.02
C THR A 46 -0.48 -20.48 -2.83
N GLU A 47 0.16 -21.59 -3.21
CA GLU A 47 -0.36 -22.94 -2.93
C GLU A 47 -0.61 -23.20 -1.43
N LYS A 48 -0.02 -22.39 -0.54
CA LYS A 48 -0.02 -22.59 0.91
C LYS A 48 -0.77 -21.50 1.68
N SER A 49 -1.18 -20.42 1.02
CA SER A 49 -1.74 -19.25 1.69
C SER A 49 -2.66 -18.48 0.76
N GLU A 50 -3.80 -18.03 1.29
CA GLU A 50 -4.65 -17.06 0.62
C GLU A 50 -3.95 -15.71 0.49
N ALA A 51 -4.43 -14.87 -0.43
CA ALA A 51 -3.93 -13.52 -0.59
C ALA A 51 -4.25 -12.66 0.64
N LYS A 52 -3.43 -11.63 0.87
CA LYS A 52 -3.75 -10.58 1.84
C LYS A 52 -3.72 -9.24 1.14
N LEU A 53 -4.79 -8.48 1.36
CA LEU A 53 -5.03 -7.17 0.76
C LEU A 53 -5.30 -6.21 1.91
N PHE A 54 -4.64 -5.06 1.93
CA PHE A 54 -4.88 -4.02 2.93
C PHE A 54 -4.27 -2.69 2.54
N GLY A 55 -4.74 -1.61 3.17
CA GLY A 55 -4.08 -0.31 3.07
C GLY A 55 -3.02 -0.12 4.15
N ILE A 56 -1.98 0.65 3.84
CA ILE A 56 -0.96 1.07 4.81
C ILE A 56 -0.72 2.57 4.76
N GLY A 57 -0.50 3.13 5.94
CA GLY A 57 -0.13 4.51 6.19
C GLY A 57 1.04 4.62 7.16
N PRO A 58 1.41 5.85 7.56
CA PRO A 58 2.47 6.11 8.53
C PRO A 58 2.20 5.56 9.94
N GLY A 59 0.95 5.18 10.25
CA GLY A 59 0.57 4.60 11.54
C GLY A 59 0.89 3.11 11.65
N GLU A 60 0.95 2.42 10.51
CA GLU A 60 1.12 0.97 10.40
C GLU A 60 2.58 0.58 10.16
N GLU A 61 3.30 1.36 9.34
CA GLU A 61 4.69 1.07 8.97
C GLU A 61 5.49 2.33 8.57
N THR A 62 6.81 2.27 8.70
CA THR A 62 7.71 3.25 8.09
C THR A 62 7.65 3.20 6.57
N LEU A 63 7.10 4.24 5.95
CA LEU A 63 6.88 4.30 4.50
C LEU A 63 8.07 4.82 3.68
N THR A 64 9.15 5.26 4.33
CA THR A 64 10.25 6.01 3.70
C THR A 64 10.85 5.32 2.47
N GLY A 65 10.98 3.99 2.50
CA GLY A 65 11.50 3.23 1.36
C GLY A 65 10.57 3.31 0.14
N TYR A 66 9.26 3.19 0.35
CA TYR A 66 8.26 3.31 -0.71
C TYR A 66 8.16 4.74 -1.22
N ASP A 67 8.08 5.70 -0.31
CA ASP A 67 7.96 7.13 -0.64
C ASP A 67 9.09 7.53 -1.58
N HIS A 68 10.33 7.16 -1.23
CA HIS A 68 11.50 7.45 -2.04
C HIS A 68 11.39 6.85 -3.45
N THR A 69 10.94 5.61 -3.59
CA THR A 69 10.81 4.95 -4.91
C THR A 69 9.68 5.57 -5.75
N PHE A 70 8.49 5.79 -5.18
CA PHE A 70 7.38 6.37 -5.94
C PHE A 70 7.64 7.82 -6.36
N GLN A 71 8.39 8.59 -5.55
CA GLN A 71 8.83 9.95 -5.87
C GLN A 71 9.81 10.04 -7.05
N GLN A 72 10.36 8.92 -7.53
CA GLN A 72 11.19 8.93 -8.75
C GLN A 72 10.37 9.15 -10.02
N SER A 73 9.05 8.96 -9.97
CA SER A 73 8.15 9.23 -11.10
C SER A 73 8.25 10.69 -11.58
N ASP A 74 8.20 10.89 -12.89
CA ASP A 74 8.21 12.20 -13.52
C ASP A 74 7.16 12.30 -14.66
N ASN A 75 7.34 13.25 -15.58
CA ASN A 75 6.42 13.46 -16.70
C ASN A 75 6.59 12.45 -17.85
N LEU A 76 7.70 11.70 -17.89
CA LEU A 76 8.02 10.71 -18.92
C LEU A 76 7.74 9.28 -18.46
N TYR A 77 7.88 8.99 -17.16
CA TYR A 77 7.59 7.68 -16.61
C TYR A 77 6.99 7.75 -15.21
N LYS A 78 6.24 6.71 -14.84
CA LYS A 78 5.60 6.60 -13.53
C LYS A 78 5.89 5.25 -12.92
N VAL A 79 6.31 5.23 -11.67
CA VAL A 79 6.37 4.01 -10.86
C VAL A 79 4.95 3.63 -10.47
N LEU A 80 4.48 2.48 -10.96
CA LEU A 80 3.13 2.00 -10.69
C LEU A 80 3.04 1.05 -9.50
N THR A 81 4.10 0.26 -9.28
CA THR A 81 4.14 -0.75 -8.23
C THR A 81 5.57 -0.95 -7.75
N VAL A 82 5.71 -1.28 -6.46
CA VAL A 82 6.97 -1.75 -5.87
C VAL A 82 6.71 -3.12 -5.25
N CYS A 83 7.43 -4.15 -5.69
CA CYS A 83 7.33 -5.50 -5.13
C CYS A 83 8.64 -5.88 -4.44
N ILE A 84 8.55 -6.37 -3.21
CA ILE A 84 9.68 -6.69 -2.36
C ILE A 84 9.57 -8.15 -1.90
N TYR A 85 10.69 -8.85 -1.95
CA TYR A 85 10.86 -10.14 -1.31
C TYR A 85 11.62 -9.96 0.02
N GLU A 86 10.93 -10.21 1.11
CA GLU A 86 11.35 -9.86 2.46
C GLU A 86 11.79 -11.10 3.22
N LYS A 87 12.80 -10.93 4.08
CA LYS A 87 13.28 -11.94 5.01
C LYS A 87 13.09 -11.43 6.43
N TYR A 88 12.29 -12.16 7.20
CA TYR A 88 12.06 -11.89 8.62
C TYR A 88 12.91 -12.83 9.47
N GLU A 89 13.84 -12.27 10.23
CA GLU A 89 14.67 -13.01 11.18
C GLU A 89 14.01 -13.06 12.57
N LEU A 90 12.89 -13.76 12.66
CA LEU A 90 12.09 -13.86 13.90
C LEU A 90 12.85 -14.50 15.07
N GLY A 91 13.89 -15.29 14.78
CA GLY A 91 14.80 -15.83 15.78
C GLY A 91 15.50 -14.78 16.64
N LYS A 92 15.61 -13.53 16.14
CA LYS A 92 16.12 -12.38 16.91
C LYS A 92 15.14 -11.88 17.98
N ILE A 93 13.85 -12.15 17.81
CA ILE A 93 12.78 -11.79 18.77
C ILE A 93 12.62 -12.90 19.81
N SER A 94 12.62 -14.16 19.36
CA SER A 94 12.62 -15.31 20.26
C SER A 94 13.31 -16.51 19.62
N PRO A 95 14.17 -17.24 20.37
CA PRO A 95 14.78 -18.47 19.90
C PRO A 95 13.77 -19.55 19.47
N ARG A 96 12.52 -19.46 19.94
CA ARG A 96 11.42 -20.37 19.55
C ARG A 96 11.02 -20.20 18.07
N PHE A 97 11.22 -19.03 17.50
CA PHE A 97 11.00 -18.74 16.07
C PHE A 97 12.30 -18.88 15.29
N GLY A 98 13.06 -19.95 15.56
CA GLY A 98 14.44 -20.14 15.09
C GLY A 98 14.63 -20.28 13.58
N ARG A 99 13.59 -20.05 12.76
CA ARG A 99 13.65 -20.08 11.30
C ARG A 99 13.33 -18.69 10.74
N SER A 100 14.01 -18.33 9.66
CA SER A 100 13.64 -17.12 8.91
C SER A 100 12.34 -17.38 8.17
N GLU A 101 11.45 -16.39 8.21
CA GLU A 101 10.23 -16.37 7.41
C GLU A 101 10.44 -15.47 6.20
N PHE A 102 9.74 -15.76 5.11
CA PHE A 102 9.85 -14.99 3.87
C PHE A 102 8.48 -14.53 3.41
N LEU A 103 8.42 -13.32 2.87
CA LEU A 103 7.18 -12.73 2.38
C LEU A 103 7.45 -12.04 1.05
N PHE A 104 6.59 -12.29 0.08
CA PHE A 104 6.55 -11.48 -1.14
C PHE A 104 5.36 -10.53 -1.04
N ARG A 105 5.61 -9.22 -1.13
CA ARG A 105 4.56 -8.21 -1.10
C ARG A 105 4.75 -7.17 -2.19
N CYS A 106 3.65 -6.66 -2.72
CA CYS A 106 3.61 -5.56 -3.68
C CYS A 106 2.80 -4.40 -3.09
N VAL A 107 3.18 -3.18 -3.44
CA VAL A 107 2.46 -1.95 -3.06
C VAL A 107 2.21 -1.06 -4.27
N CYS A 108 1.11 -0.31 -4.25
CA CYS A 108 0.69 0.65 -5.26
C CYS A 108 -0.03 1.84 -4.60
N ASN A 109 -0.06 3.00 -5.25
CA ASN A 109 -0.46 4.28 -4.65
C ASN A 109 -1.68 4.94 -5.31
N TYR A 110 -2.62 4.15 -5.80
CA TYR A 110 -3.85 4.64 -6.40
C TYR A 110 -5.06 3.77 -6.03
N ASP A 111 -6.26 4.31 -6.16
CA ASP A 111 -7.48 3.65 -5.70
C ASP A 111 -7.64 2.24 -6.30
N ARG A 112 -7.91 1.27 -5.42
CA ARG A 112 -8.31 -0.10 -5.74
C ARG A 112 -7.28 -0.88 -6.55
N CYS A 113 -6.03 -0.44 -6.53
CA CYS A 113 -4.95 -1.05 -7.29
C CYS A 113 -4.63 -2.49 -6.85
N ASN A 114 -5.02 -2.90 -5.64
CA ASN A 114 -4.86 -4.25 -5.11
C ASN A 114 -6.10 -5.16 -5.33
N SER A 115 -6.85 -4.95 -6.41
CA SER A 115 -8.12 -5.66 -6.72
C SER A 115 -8.01 -7.15 -7.04
N HIS A 116 -6.80 -7.68 -7.17
CA HIS A 116 -6.56 -9.07 -7.59
C HIS A 116 -5.72 -9.80 -6.56
N GLN A 117 -6.07 -11.07 -6.32
CA GLN A 117 -5.43 -11.92 -5.31
C GLN A 117 -4.15 -12.59 -5.80
N THR A 118 -3.98 -12.74 -7.12
CA THR A 118 -2.77 -13.32 -7.72
C THR A 118 -1.80 -12.23 -8.17
N PHE A 119 -0.50 -12.53 -8.14
CA PHE A 119 0.52 -11.61 -8.66
C PHE A 119 0.30 -11.27 -10.14
N GLN A 120 -0.04 -12.27 -10.97
CA GLN A 120 -0.28 -12.07 -12.40
C GLN A 120 -1.53 -11.23 -12.65
N GLY A 121 -2.62 -11.48 -11.90
CA GLY A 121 -3.84 -10.67 -12.00
C GLY A 121 -3.57 -9.22 -11.60
N TYR A 122 -2.82 -9.02 -10.53
CA TYR A 122 -2.40 -7.71 -10.06
C TYR A 122 -1.59 -6.93 -11.09
N LEU A 123 -0.53 -7.52 -11.65
CA LEU A 123 0.28 -6.83 -12.67
C LEU A 123 -0.54 -6.43 -13.89
N ARG A 124 -1.45 -7.30 -14.35
CA ARG A 124 -2.35 -7.00 -15.48
C ARG A 124 -3.33 -5.88 -15.14
N SER A 125 -3.88 -5.87 -13.92
CA SER A 125 -4.74 -4.78 -13.47
C SER A 125 -3.97 -3.47 -13.42
N VAL A 126 -2.78 -3.47 -12.81
CA VAL A 126 -1.96 -2.27 -12.69
C VAL A 126 -1.61 -1.68 -14.04
N GLN A 127 -1.25 -2.52 -15.00
CA GLN A 127 -1.02 -2.10 -16.38
C GLN A 127 -2.29 -1.49 -16.98
N ARG A 128 -3.40 -2.23 -17.00
CA ARG A 128 -4.66 -1.79 -17.60
C ARG A 128 -5.18 -0.48 -17.00
N ASP A 129 -5.10 -0.34 -15.68
CA ASP A 129 -5.61 0.82 -14.96
C ASP A 129 -4.75 2.08 -15.19
N ASN A 130 -3.56 1.93 -15.79
CA ASN A 130 -2.65 3.03 -16.12
C ASN A 130 -2.34 3.10 -17.63
N GLU A 131 -3.07 2.38 -18.48
CA GLU A 131 -3.02 2.56 -19.93
C GLU A 131 -3.87 3.81 -20.32
N PRO A 132 -3.37 4.65 -21.26
CA PRO A 132 -4.05 5.89 -21.67
C PRO A 132 -5.31 5.67 -22.52
#